data_AF-A0A1A5P2G7-F1
#
_entry.id   AF-A0A1A5P2G7-F1
#
_cell.length_a   1.000
_cell.length_b   1.000
_cell.length_c   1.000
_cell.angle_alpha   90.00
_cell.angle_beta   90.00
_cell.angle_gamma   90.00
#
_symmetry.space_group_name_H-M   'P 1'
#
loop_
_entity.id
_entity.type
_entity.pdbx_description
1 polymer ?
#
loop_
_entity_poly.entity_id
_entity_poly.type
_entity_poly.pdbx_seq_one_letter_code
_entity_poly.pdbx_strand_id
1 'polypeptide(L)' 'MSKEERETGSQGALVCPVCKQPVTAMVRGRHKTLGVVVPVWRPGPCHNTECSEHLKESKQLGRQKY' A
#
# COMPACT_ATOMS: atom_id res chain seq x y z
N MET A 1 -20.68 10.08 -27.02
CA MET A 1 -20.13 8.76 -26.65
C MET A 1 -19.41 8.95 -25.33
N SER A 2 -19.89 8.26 -24.29
CA SER A 2 -19.89 8.73 -22.91
C SER A 2 -18.51 8.79 -22.25
N LYS A 3 -18.35 9.84 -21.45
CA LYS A 3 -17.16 10.29 -20.73
C LYS A 3 -17.13 9.67 -19.33
N GLU A 4 -17.45 8.38 -19.21
CA GLU A 4 -17.15 7.66 -17.97
C GLU A 4 -15.73 7.13 -18.12
N GLU A 5 -14.81 8.00 -17.69
CA GLU A 5 -13.74 7.66 -16.76
C GLU A 5 -13.53 6.14 -16.68
N ARG A 6 -12.52 5.66 -17.41
CA ARG A 6 -11.97 4.34 -17.13
C ARG A 6 -11.36 4.41 -15.73
N GLU A 7 -12.20 4.33 -14.71
CA GLU A 7 -11.79 4.01 -13.36
C GLU A 7 -11.09 2.66 -13.50
N THR A 8 -9.76 2.74 -13.58
CA THR A 8 -8.90 1.58 -13.39
C THR A 8 -9.13 1.23 -11.94
N GLY A 9 -10.17 0.42 -11.72
CA GLY A 9 -10.76 0.16 -10.41
C GLY A 9 -9.64 -0.09 -9.43
N SER A 10 -9.57 0.78 -8.43
CA SER A 10 -8.66 0.68 -7.30
C SER A 10 -8.70 -0.75 -6.81
N GLN A 11 -7.62 -1.49 -7.10
CA GLN A 11 -7.53 -2.93 -6.83
C GLN A 11 -7.88 -3.16 -5.36
N GLY A 12 -8.68 -4.19 -5.10
CA GLY A 12 -9.40 -4.44 -3.84
C GLY A 12 -8.62 -4.05 -2.58
N ALA A 13 -9.36 -3.45 -1.63
CA ALA A 13 -8.80 -2.88 -0.40
C ALA A 13 -7.70 -3.79 0.20
N LEU A 14 -6.48 -3.27 0.27
CA LEU A 14 -5.38 -3.97 0.91
C LEU A 14 -5.63 -3.99 2.41
N VAL A 15 -5.44 -5.15 3.04
CA VAL A 15 -5.69 -5.34 4.47
C VAL A 15 -4.41 -5.71 5.20
N CYS A 16 -4.31 -5.28 6.46
CA CYS A 16 -3.24 -5.75 7.34
C CYS A 16 -3.40 -7.26 7.59
N PRO A 17 -2.35 -8.10 7.43
CA PRO A 17 -2.46 -9.54 7.64
C PRO A 17 -2.74 -9.93 9.10
N VAL A 18 -2.52 -9.02 10.07
CA VAL A 18 -2.69 -9.28 11.51
C VAL A 18 -4.07 -8.83 11.99
N CYS A 19 -4.35 -7.53 11.93
CA CYS A 19 -5.61 -6.98 12.44
C CYS A 19 -6.75 -6.98 11.40
N LYS A 20 -6.48 -7.37 10.14
CA LYS A 20 -7.44 -7.41 9.02
C LYS A 20 -8.11 -6.07 8.70
N GLN A 21 -7.61 -4.97 9.27
CA GLN A 21 -8.13 -3.65 8.97
C GLN A 21 -7.67 -3.20 7.57
N PRO A 22 -8.51 -2.43 6.86
CA PRO A 22 -8.12 -1.84 5.60
C PRO A 22 -6.95 -0.87 5.82
N VAL A 23 -5.96 -0.94 4.95
CA VAL A 23 -4.80 -0.06 4.96
C VAL A 23 -4.72 0.67 3.62
N THR A 24 -4.19 1.88 3.66
CA THR A 24 -3.98 2.69 2.45
C THR A 24 -2.99 1.97 1.54
N ALA A 25 -3.39 1.69 0.30
CA ALA A 25 -2.49 1.17 -0.71
C ALA A 25 -1.49 2.27 -1.13
N MET A 26 -0.20 1.94 -1.13
CA MET A 26 0.86 2.86 -1.54
C MET A 26 1.65 2.29 -2.72
N VAL A 27 2.03 3.16 -3.65
CA VAL A 27 2.94 2.80 -4.74
C VAL A 27 4.36 2.70 -4.19
N ARG A 28 4.90 1.49 -4.08
CA ARG A 28 6.28 1.25 -3.61
C ARG A 28 7.29 1.22 -4.77
N GLY A 29 6.83 1.05 -5.99
CA GLY A 29 7.68 0.95 -7.15
C GLY A 29 6.88 0.86 -8.43
N ARG A 30 7.60 0.71 -9.54
CA ARG A 30 7.01 0.53 -10.86
C ARG A 30 7.84 -0.49 -11.61
N HIS A 31 7.19 -1.42 -12.31
CA HIS A 31 7.85 -2.39 -13.17
C HIS A 31 7.55 -2.04 -14.62
N LYS A 32 8.53 -2.18 -15.51
CA LYS A 32 8.32 -1.96 -16.94
C LYS A 32 8.09 -3.31 -17.62
N THR A 33 6.94 -3.46 -18.25
CA THR A 33 6.54 -4.70 -18.95
C THR A 33 6.06 -4.32 -20.33
N LEU A 34 6.67 -4.90 -21.37
CA LEU A 34 6.29 -4.67 -22.78
C LEU A 34 6.20 -3.18 -23.18
N GLY A 35 7.13 -2.36 -22.66
CA GLY A 35 7.15 -0.92 -22.93
C GLY A 35 6.24 -0.06 -22.04
N VAL A 36 5.33 -0.66 -21.27
CA VAL A 36 4.43 0.04 -20.34
C VAL A 36 4.99 0.01 -18.91
N VAL A 37 4.85 1.13 -18.19
CA VAL A 37 5.26 1.25 -16.79
C VAL A 37 4.06 0.98 -15.89
N VAL A 38 4.06 -0.17 -15.21
CA VAL A 38 2.98 -0.63 -14.33
C VAL A 38 3.30 -0.25 -12.88
N PRO A 39 2.40 0.45 -12.16
CA PRO A 39 2.58 0.73 -10.75
C PRO A 39 2.42 -0.55 -9.91
N VAL A 40 3.33 -0.77 -8.98
CA VAL A 40 3.26 -1.86 -8.00
C VAL A 40 2.71 -1.31 -6.70
N TRP A 41 1.50 -1.72 -6.36
CA TRP A 41 0.81 -1.37 -5.12
C TRP A 41 1.15 -2.34 -4.01
N ARG A 42 1.40 -1.81 -2.81
CA ARG A 42 1.64 -2.60 -1.60
C ARG A 42 0.79 -2.03 -0.45
N PRO A 43 0.44 -2.85 0.55
CA PRO A 43 -0.20 -2.34 1.75
C PRO A 43 0.72 -1.32 2.40
N GLY A 44 0.18 -0.14 2.69
CA GLY A 44 0.85 0.85 3.51
C GLY A 44 0.97 0.41 4.97
N PRO A 45 1.60 1.23 5.82
CA PRO A 45 1.70 0.94 7.24
C PRO A 45 0.31 0.79 7.86
N CYS A 46 0.19 -0.16 8.79
CA CYS A 46 -1.03 -0.32 9.57
C CYS A 46 -1.14 0.88 10.52
N HIS A 47 -2.24 1.62 10.51
CA HIS A 47 -2.45 2.77 11.41
C HIS A 47 -3.06 2.39 12.77
N ASN A 48 -3.30 1.09 13.01
CA ASN A 48 -3.84 0.63 14.29
C ASN A 48 -2.74 0.58 15.35
N THR A 49 -2.86 1.44 16.36
CA THR A 49 -1.91 1.55 17.48
C THR A 49 -1.84 0.29 18.33
N GLU A 50 -2.89 -0.52 18.35
CA GLU A 50 -2.93 -1.80 19.08
C GLU A 50 -2.38 -2.98 18.26
N CYS A 51 -2.06 -2.76 16.98
CA CYS A 51 -1.57 -3.81 16.10
C CYS A 51 -0.07 -4.06 16.29
N SER A 52 0.31 -5.32 16.49
CA SER A 52 1.71 -5.72 16.66
C SER A 52 2.60 -5.35 15.47
N GLU A 53 2.07 -5.30 14.25
CA GLU A 53 2.82 -4.87 13.05
C GLU A 53 3.09 -3.36 13.04
N HIS A 54 2.14 -2.53 13.48
CA HIS A 54 2.38 -1.09 13.65
C HIS A 54 3.48 -0.82 14.68
N LEU A 55 3.53 -1.61 15.75
CA LEU A 55 4.59 -1.55 16.76
C LEU A 55 5.97 -2.01 16.23
N LYS A 56 6.01 -2.89 15.23
CA LYS A 56 7.27 -3.29 14.56
C LYS A 56 7.76 -2.23 13.57
N GLU A 57 6.88 -1.67 12.74
CA GLU A 57 7.20 -0.61 11.77
C GLU A 57 7.73 0.65 12.46
N SER A 58 7.06 1.08 13.55
CA SER A 58 7.51 2.22 14.37
C SER A 58 8.89 2.00 15.01
N LYS A 59 9.23 0.76 15.41
CA LYS A 59 10.59 0.41 15.87
C LYS A 59 11.65 0.44 14.77
N GLN A 60 11.28 0.19 13.51
CA GLN A 60 12.20 0.24 12.36
C GLN A 60 12.48 1.70 11.95
N LEU A 61 11.46 2.55 11.89
CA LEU A 61 11.62 3.97 11.55
C LEU A 61 12.40 4.76 12.61
N GLY A 62 12.30 4.36 13.89
CA GLY A 62 13.11 4.93 14.98
C GLY A 62 14.61 4.54 14.93
N ARG A 63 14.99 3.54 14.13
CA ARG A 63 16.39 3.13 13.91
C ARG A 63 17.01 3.72 12.65
N GLN A 64 16.24 4.36 11.79
CA GLN A 64 16.74 5.04 10.60
C GLN A 64 17.23 6.46 10.97
N LYS A 65 18.19 6.52 11.89
CA LYS A 65 19.06 7.68 12.11
C LYS A 65 20.46 7.27 11.65
N TYR A 66 20.86 7.69 10.46
CA TYR A 66 22.22 8.08 10.10
C TYR A 66 22.12 9.01 8.89
#